data_AF-A0A2V6ME42-F1
#
_entry.id   AF-A0A2V6ME42-F1
#
_cell.length_a   1.000
_cell.length_b   1.000
_cell.length_c   1.000
_cell.angle_alpha   90.00
_cell.angle_beta   90.00
_cell.angle_gamma   90.00
#
_symmetry.space_group_name_H-M   'P 1'
#
loop_
_entity.id
_entity.type
_entity.pdbx_description
1 polymer ?
#
loop_
_entity_poly.entity_id
_entity_poly.type
_entity_poly.pdbx_seq_one_letter_code
_entity_poly.pdbx_strand_id
1 'polypeptide(L)'
;FHEYLRSLNEIRDHPRWYNAITTNCTTSIRDQHPAAERIPWDWRILLNGKGDELMFERHTIVTAGLPFSELKARSLIDQRANAADAASNFSELIRIGLPLSENKNEKTP
;
A
#
# COMPACT_ATOMS: atom_id res chain seq x y z
N PHE A 1 -18.72 -4.15 0.07
CA PHE A 1 -19.13 -4.83 -1.19
C PHE A 1 -20.39 -4.21 -1.80
N HIS A 2 -21.52 -4.13 -1.08
CA HIS A 2 -22.76 -3.54 -1.63
C HIS A 2 -22.64 -2.08 -2.06
N GLU A 3 -21.92 -1.23 -1.30
CA GLU A 3 -21.64 0.15 -1.73
C GLU A 3 -20.87 0.22 -3.05
N TYR A 4 -19.88 -0.66 -3.22
CA TYR A 4 -19.10 -0.73 -4.46
C TYR A 4 -19.98 -1.07 -5.68
N LEU A 5 -20.87 -2.06 -5.56
CA LEU A 5 -21.81 -2.40 -6.63
C LEU A 5 -22.80 -1.27 -6.93
N ARG A 6 -23.27 -0.55 -5.90
CA ARG A 6 -24.14 0.61 -6.07
C ARG A 6 -23.44 1.70 -6.87
N SER A 7 -22.22 2.06 -6.50
CA SER A 7 -21.44 3.08 -7.22
C SER A 7 -21.15 2.70 -8.67
N LEU A 8 -20.92 1.42 -8.97
CA LEU A 8 -20.75 0.96 -10.34
C LEU A 8 -22.02 1.08 -11.18
N ASN A 9 -23.17 0.68 -10.63
CA ASN A 9 -24.46 0.81 -11.31
C ASN A 9 -24.83 2.29 -11.56
N GLU A 10 -24.57 3.17 -10.59
CA GLU A 10 -24.78 4.61 -10.74
C GLU A 10 -23.91 5.21 -11.84
N ILE A 11 -22.63 4.81 -11.96
CA ILE A 11 -21.75 5.29 -13.04
C ILE A 11 -22.19 4.80 -14.41
N ARG A 12 -22.76 3.57 -14.50
CA ARG A 12 -23.32 3.03 -15.74
C ARG A 12 -24.51 3.87 -16.21
N ASP A 13 -25.42 4.20 -15.30
CA ASP A 13 -26.67 4.89 -15.64
C ASP A 13 -26.46 6.41 -15.75
N HIS A 14 -25.51 6.97 -14.99
CA HIS A 14 -25.15 8.38 -14.94
C HIS A 14 -23.62 8.55 -15.06
N PRO A 15 -23.07 8.63 -16.28
CA PRO A 15 -21.63 8.82 -16.47
C PRO A 15 -21.20 10.16 -15.84
N ARG A 16 -20.07 10.12 -15.12
CA ARG A 16 -19.48 11.27 -14.44
C ARG A 16 -18.03 11.47 -14.86
N TRP A 17 -17.60 12.72 -14.88
CA TRP A 17 -16.20 13.06 -15.14
C TRP A 17 -15.30 12.53 -14.02
N TYR A 18 -14.21 11.87 -14.41
CA TYR A 18 -13.21 11.37 -13.48
C TYR A 18 -12.25 12.50 -13.08
N ASN A 19 -12.28 12.90 -11.81
CA ASN A 19 -11.37 13.90 -11.29
C ASN A 19 -10.21 13.20 -10.59
N ALA A 20 -9.02 13.25 -11.19
CA ALA A 20 -7.83 12.57 -10.66
C ALA A 20 -7.36 13.10 -9.28
N ILE A 21 -7.80 14.30 -8.88
CA ILE A 21 -7.47 14.88 -7.57
C ILE A 21 -8.37 14.27 -6.49
N THR A 22 -9.68 14.17 -6.75
CA THR A 22 -10.65 13.67 -5.75
C THR A 22 -10.92 12.18 -5.85
N THR A 23 -10.62 11.57 -6.98
CA THR A 23 -10.84 10.15 -7.28
C THR A 23 -9.52 9.55 -7.75
N ASN A 24 -8.69 9.10 -6.82
CA ASN A 24 -7.49 8.30 -7.09
C ASN A 24 -7.34 7.22 -6.01
N CYS A 25 -6.30 6.39 -6.07
CA CYS A 25 -6.19 5.26 -5.14
C CYS A 25 -6.07 5.71 -3.68
N THR A 26 -5.32 6.77 -3.39
CA THR A 26 -5.10 7.27 -2.03
C THR A 26 -6.28 8.07 -1.47
N THR A 27 -6.95 8.89 -2.28
CA THR A 27 -8.18 9.58 -1.86
C THR A 27 -9.35 8.62 -1.68
N SER A 28 -9.46 7.60 -2.54
CA SER A 28 -10.49 6.57 -2.39
C SER A 28 -10.31 5.73 -1.13
N ILE A 29 -9.07 5.34 -0.77
CA ILE A 29 -8.79 4.62 0.49
C ILE A 29 -9.13 5.50 1.70
N ARG A 30 -8.80 6.79 1.65
CA ARG A 30 -9.15 7.76 2.69
C ARG A 30 -10.67 7.86 2.86
N ASP A 31 -11.41 7.97 1.77
CA ASP A 31 -12.86 8.18 1.81
C ASP A 31 -13.62 6.97 2.36
N GLN A 32 -13.06 5.77 2.20
CA GLN A 32 -13.57 4.53 2.80
C GLN A 32 -13.47 4.50 4.34
N HIS A 33 -12.64 5.34 4.95
CA HIS A 33 -12.56 5.44 6.41
C HIS A 33 -13.58 6.46 6.95
N PRO A 34 -14.21 6.18 8.12
CA PRO A 34 -15.02 7.17 8.82
C PRO A 34 -14.26 8.47 9.04
N ALA A 35 -14.94 9.61 8.97
CA ALA A 35 -14.29 10.93 9.04
C ALA A 35 -13.41 11.11 10.31
N ALA A 36 -13.81 10.50 11.43
CA ALA A 36 -13.07 10.53 12.70
C ALA A 36 -11.77 9.70 12.70
N GLU A 37 -11.64 8.72 11.79
CA GLU A 37 -10.50 7.79 11.70
C GLU A 37 -9.53 8.16 10.56
N ARG A 38 -9.88 9.15 9.76
CA ARG A 38 -9.05 9.59 8.62
C ARG A 38 -7.75 10.21 9.11
N ILE A 39 -6.64 9.75 8.53
CA ILE A 39 -5.31 10.36 8.76
C ILE A 39 -5.30 11.88 8.49
N PRO A 40 -4.42 12.69 9.08
CA PRO A 40 -4.31 14.11 8.72
C PRO A 40 -3.99 14.29 7.23
N TRP A 41 -4.53 15.35 6.63
CA TRP A 41 -4.26 15.71 5.23
C TRP A 41 -2.76 15.92 4.99
N ASP A 42 -2.27 15.36 3.88
CA ASP A 42 -0.90 15.49 3.38
C ASP A 42 -0.97 15.56 1.84
N TRP A 43 -0.16 16.40 1.22
CA TRP A 43 -0.19 16.59 -0.23
C TRP A 43 0.18 15.30 -0.99
N ARG A 44 0.93 14.38 -0.36
CA ARG A 44 1.26 13.05 -0.92
C ARG A 44 0.06 12.11 -1.01
N ILE A 45 -1.08 12.47 -0.41
CA ILE A 45 -2.37 11.80 -0.65
C ILE A 45 -2.89 12.14 -2.05
N LEU A 46 -2.48 13.27 -2.65
CA LEU A 46 -2.85 13.64 -4.02
C LEU A 46 -1.82 13.14 -5.05
N LEU A 47 -0.53 13.13 -4.70
CA LEU A 47 0.53 12.61 -5.57
C LEU A 47 0.79 11.13 -5.31
N ASN A 48 0.15 10.29 -6.12
CA ASN A 48 0.36 8.84 -6.10
C ASN A 48 1.86 8.49 -6.22
N GLY A 49 2.31 7.45 -5.50
CA GLY A 49 3.70 6.99 -5.51
C GLY A 49 4.62 7.59 -4.44
N LYS A 50 4.08 8.42 -3.55
CA LYS A 50 4.78 8.99 -2.38
C LYS A 50 4.26 8.50 -1.02
N GLY A 51 3.35 7.52 -1.03
CA GLY A 51 2.77 6.97 0.20
C GLY A 51 3.81 6.24 1.05
N ASP A 52 4.79 5.58 0.42
CA ASP A 52 5.91 4.93 1.10
C ASP A 52 6.77 5.92 1.90
N GLU A 53 7.10 7.07 1.31
CA GLU A 53 7.84 8.16 1.96
C GLU A 53 7.05 8.74 3.14
N LEU A 54 5.76 9.00 2.96
CA LEU A 54 4.85 9.45 4.03
C LEU A 54 4.80 8.45 5.20
N MET A 55 4.68 7.15 4.88
CA MET A 55 4.56 6.11 5.89
C MET A 55 5.86 5.92 6.67
N PHE A 56 7.01 6.06 6.00
CA PHE A 56 8.34 6.06 6.62
C PHE A 56 8.48 7.21 7.62
N GLU A 57 8.20 8.44 7.20
CA GLU A 57 8.28 9.63 8.08
C GLU A 57 7.36 9.53 9.30
N ARG A 58 6.17 8.94 9.13
CA ARG A 58 5.21 8.73 10.22
C ARG A 58 5.50 7.49 11.07
N HIS A 59 6.57 6.76 10.80
CA HIS A 59 6.93 5.53 11.52
C HIS A 59 5.82 4.47 11.53
N THR A 60 5.06 4.40 10.42
CA THR A 60 3.90 3.49 10.25
C THR A 60 4.23 2.23 9.46
N ILE A 61 5.49 2.04 9.08
CA ILE A 61 6.02 0.85 8.40
C ILE A 61 7.25 0.32 9.14
N VAL A 62 7.52 -0.97 8.95
CA VAL A 62 8.74 -1.59 9.47
C VAL A 62 9.95 -1.05 8.70
N THR A 63 10.94 -0.54 9.42
CA THR A 63 12.16 0.04 8.83
C THR A 63 13.40 -0.81 9.05
N ALA A 64 13.38 -1.73 10.03
CA ALA A 64 14.55 -2.46 10.51
C ALA A 64 15.76 -1.53 10.83
N GLY A 65 15.50 -0.27 11.20
CA GLY A 65 16.53 0.73 11.46
C GLY A 65 17.23 1.29 10.21
N LEU A 66 16.80 0.90 9.01
CA LEU A 66 17.41 1.34 7.75
C LEU A 66 16.96 2.76 7.35
N PRO A 67 17.85 3.55 6.72
CA PRO A 67 17.46 4.76 6.01
C PRO A 67 16.44 4.47 4.90
N PHE A 68 15.55 5.43 4.59
CA PHE A 68 14.46 5.23 3.63
C PHE A 68 14.93 4.77 2.24
N SER A 69 16.01 5.35 1.71
CA SER A 69 16.54 4.99 0.40
C SER A 69 16.98 3.53 0.33
N GLU A 70 17.61 3.04 1.39
CA GLU A 70 18.06 1.66 1.51
C GLU A 70 16.89 0.70 1.74
N LEU A 71 15.96 1.07 2.62
CA LEU A 71 14.72 0.32 2.85
C LEU A 71 13.95 0.13 1.54
N LYS A 72 13.80 1.21 0.76
CA LYS A 72 13.10 1.18 -0.53
C LYS A 72 13.79 0.26 -1.52
N ALA A 73 15.12 0.37 -1.65
CA ALA A 73 15.90 -0.48 -2.54
C ALA A 73 15.79 -1.98 -2.17
N ARG A 74 15.92 -2.32 -0.89
CA ARG A 74 15.80 -3.71 -0.41
C ARG A 74 14.37 -4.26 -0.53
N SER A 75 13.37 -3.37 -0.48
CA SER A 75 11.96 -3.74 -0.56
C SER A 75 11.44 -3.90 -1.99
N LEU A 76 12.26 -3.65 -3.02
CA LEU A 76 11.90 -3.95 -4.40
C LEU A 76 11.78 -5.47 -4.58
N ILE A 77 10.60 -5.93 -4.99
CA ILE A 77 10.31 -7.37 -5.14
C ILE A 77 10.16 -7.78 -6.61
N ASP A 78 10.21 -6.85 -7.56
CA ASP A 78 9.87 -7.06 -8.97
C ASP A 78 10.56 -8.30 -9.57
N GLN A 79 11.87 -8.42 -9.36
CA GLN A 79 12.63 -9.58 -9.85
C GLN A 79 12.17 -10.90 -9.22
N ARG A 80 11.90 -10.90 -7.91
CA ARG A 80 11.41 -12.09 -7.19
C ARG A 80 9.99 -12.45 -7.61
N ALA A 81 9.12 -11.45 -7.77
CA ALA A 81 7.75 -11.62 -8.23
C ALA A 81 7.71 -12.21 -9.65
N ASN A 82 8.51 -11.67 -10.57
CA ASN A 82 8.61 -12.20 -11.93
C ASN A 82 9.15 -13.64 -11.95
N ALA A 83 10.14 -13.95 -11.11
CA ALA A 83 10.68 -15.31 -11.01
C ALA A 83 9.70 -16.32 -10.39
N ALA A 84 8.78 -15.85 -9.53
CA ALA A 84 7.83 -16.67 -8.80
C ALA A 84 6.42 -16.72 -9.41
N ASP A 85 6.17 -16.09 -10.56
CA ASP A 85 4.83 -15.79 -11.12
C ASP A 85 3.85 -16.98 -11.08
N ALA A 86 4.30 -18.18 -11.47
CA ALA A 86 3.48 -19.40 -11.49
C ALA A 86 3.63 -20.28 -10.23
N ALA A 87 4.40 -19.87 -9.24
CA ALA A 87 4.69 -20.66 -8.05
C ALA A 87 3.50 -20.69 -7.08
N SER A 88 3.12 -21.88 -6.63
CA SER A 88 2.05 -22.05 -5.63
C SER A 88 2.38 -21.40 -4.27
N ASN A 89 3.67 -21.19 -3.98
CA ASN A 89 4.17 -20.50 -2.79
C ASN A 89 4.68 -19.07 -3.09
N PHE A 90 4.14 -18.39 -4.12
CA PHE A 90 4.48 -17.01 -4.51
C PHE A 90 4.69 -16.06 -3.33
N SER A 91 3.74 -16.04 -2.39
CA SER A 91 3.77 -15.15 -1.22
C SER A 91 5.01 -15.33 -0.34
N GLU A 92 5.47 -16.56 -0.16
CA GLU A 92 6.68 -16.84 0.61
C GLU A 92 7.91 -16.34 -0.15
N LEU A 93 8.02 -16.71 -1.44
CA LEU A 93 9.17 -16.39 -2.29
C LEU A 93 9.42 -14.89 -2.43
N ILE A 94 8.39 -14.05 -2.55
CA ILE A 94 8.58 -12.60 -2.68
C ILE A 94 9.05 -11.93 -1.39
N ARG A 95 8.84 -12.56 -0.22
CA ARG A 95 9.18 -12.00 1.10
C ARG A 95 10.56 -12.40 1.60
N ILE A 96 11.22 -13.37 0.95
CA ILE A 96 12.59 -13.77 1.29
C ILE A 96 13.52 -12.56 1.19
N GLY A 97 14.26 -12.29 2.27
CA GLY A 97 15.24 -11.21 2.36
C GLY A 97 14.66 -9.80 2.53
N LEU A 98 13.34 -9.65 2.72
CA LEU A 98 12.77 -8.37 3.09
C LEU A 98 13.16 -7.99 4.53
N PRO A 99 13.29 -6.68 4.84
CA PRO A 99 13.51 -6.20 6.20
C PRO A 99 12.21 -6.34 7.01
N LEU A 100 11.96 -7.55 7.49
CA LEU A 100 10.84 -7.88 8.38
C LEU A 100 11.18 -7.47 9.81
N SER A 101 10.16 -7.21 10.64
CA SER A 101 10.40 -6.99 12.07
C SER A 101 10.95 -8.27 12.65
N GLU A 102 11.97 -8.18 13.51
CA GLU A 102 12.42 -9.35 14.26
C GLU A 102 11.22 -9.97 15.00
N ASN A 103 10.88 -11.19 14.64
CA ASN A 103 9.97 -12.00 15.43
C ASN A 103 10.69 -12.29 16.74
N LYS A 104 10.37 -11.55 17.81
CA LYS A 104 10.90 -11.82 19.17
C LYS A 104 10.54 -13.22 19.73
N ASN A 105 9.91 -14.09 18.95
CA ASN A 105 9.46 -15.43 19.34
C ASN A 105 10.09 -16.58 18.55
N GLU A 106 11.06 -16.34 17.67
CA GLU A 106 11.77 -17.43 16.99
C GLU A 106 12.99 -17.84 17.84
N LYS A 107 12.78 -18.77 18.77
CA LYS A 107 13.88 -19.52 19.37
C LYS A 107 14.47 -20.43 18.30
N THR A 108 15.67 -20.09 17.83
CA THR A 108 16.49 -20.95 16.98
C THR A 108 16.75 -22.29 17.69
N PRO A 109 16.65 -23.44 16.99
CA PRO A 109 17.12 -24.72 17.53
C PRO A 109 18.64 -24.74 17.74
#